data_AF-M3VCA1-F1
#
_entry.id   AF-M3VCA1-F1
#
_cell.length_a   1.000
_cell.length_b   1.000
_cell.length_c   1.000
_cell.angle_alpha   90.00
_cell.angle_beta   90.00
_cell.angle_gamma   90.00
#
_symmetry.space_group_name_H-M   'P 1'
#
loop_
_entity.id
_entity.type
_entity.pdbx_description
1 polymer ?
#
loop_
_entity_poly.entity_id
_entity_poly.type
_entity_poly.pdbx_seq_one_letter_code
_entity_poly.pdbx_strand_id
1 'polypeptide(L)'
;MGLLGETTIWIRRGSSQRERRTSLTHEITHIEYPDATEAEVERITARRLITVEQIIDAFCWLRHPTTEELADHWWVDKQAAHTRMLNLDPIEVAQIEAATDGDWSWAA
;
A
#
# COMPACT_ATOMS: atom_id res chain seq x y z
N MET A 1 -13.30 -5.80 -2.15
CA MET A 1 -14.33 -4.81 -1.82
C MET A 1 -15.41 -5.45 -0.96
N GLY A 2 -15.44 -5.09 0.32
CA GLY A 2 -16.53 -5.41 1.24
C GLY A 2 -17.65 -4.37 1.09
N LEU A 3 -18.86 -4.72 1.49
CA LEU A 3 -19.99 -3.78 1.53
C LEU A 3 -20.06 -3.18 2.94
N LEU A 4 -20.10 -1.85 3.02
CA LEU A 4 -20.28 -1.10 4.27
C LEU A 4 -21.74 -1.23 4.75
N GLY A 5 -21.96 -1.96 5.86
CA GLY A 5 -23.10 -1.72 6.74
C GLY A 5 -22.61 -0.87 7.90
N GLU A 6 -23.37 0.15 8.33
CA GLU A 6 -22.94 1.29 9.17
C GLU A 6 -22.07 0.99 10.41
N THR A 7 -22.06 -0.25 10.93
CA THR A 7 -21.22 -0.68 12.07
C THR A 7 -20.51 -2.03 11.87
N THR A 8 -20.55 -2.60 10.66
CA THR A 8 -20.00 -3.93 10.38
C THR A 8 -19.20 -3.95 9.09
N ILE A 9 -17.93 -4.34 9.19
CA ILE A 9 -17.05 -4.57 8.03
C ILE A 9 -17.13 -6.04 7.63
N TRP A 10 -17.57 -6.30 6.41
CA TRP A 10 -17.61 -7.65 5.83
C TRP A 10 -16.36 -7.93 5.02
N ILE A 11 -15.62 -8.97 5.39
CA ILE A 11 -14.45 -9.43 4.65
C ILE A 11 -14.81 -10.67 3.84
N ARG A 12 -14.35 -10.71 2.58
CA ARG A 12 -14.60 -11.82 1.66
C ARG A 12 -14.09 -13.14 2.24
N ARG A 13 -14.96 -14.16 2.25
CA ARG A 13 -14.59 -15.53 2.60
C ARG A 13 -13.61 -16.09 1.55
N GLY A 14 -12.53 -16.72 2.02
CA GLY A 14 -11.49 -17.28 1.17
C GLY A 14 -10.33 -16.34 0.88
N SER A 15 -10.39 -15.08 1.31
CA SER A 15 -9.24 -14.17 1.25
C SER A 15 -8.10 -14.67 2.13
N SER A 16 -6.88 -14.56 1.61
CA SER A 16 -5.61 -14.70 2.31
C SER A 16 -5.44 -13.62 3.38
N GLN A 17 -4.52 -13.82 4.33
CA GLN A 17 -4.31 -12.85 5.43
C GLN A 17 -3.89 -11.47 4.91
N ARG A 18 -3.06 -11.39 3.87
CA ARG A 18 -2.66 -10.13 3.20
C ARG A 18 -3.86 -9.36 2.63
N GLU A 19 -4.77 -10.07 1.96
CA GLU A 19 -5.97 -9.47 1.37
C GLU A 19 -6.93 -9.00 2.45
N ARG A 20 -7.05 -9.75 3.57
CA ARG A 20 -7.88 -9.35 4.72
C ARG A 20 -7.33 -8.11 5.40
N ARG A 21 -6.01 -8.04 5.64
CA ARG A 21 -5.34 -6.88 6.23
C ARG A 21 -5.56 -5.62 5.38
N THR A 22 -5.37 -5.76 4.06
CA THR A 22 -5.54 -4.64 3.12
C THR A 22 -7.00 -4.20 3.06
N SER A 23 -7.93 -5.15 2.88
CA SER A 23 -9.37 -4.86 2.86
C SER A 23 -9.83 -4.20 4.16
N LEU A 24 -9.45 -4.74 5.32
CA LEU A 24 -9.87 -4.17 6.60
C LEU A 24 -9.37 -2.72 6.77
N THR A 25 -8.13 -2.44 6.40
CA THR A 25 -7.56 -1.08 6.48
C THR A 25 -8.27 -0.12 5.52
N HIS A 26 -8.65 -0.61 4.34
CA HIS A 26 -9.43 0.14 3.36
C HIS A 26 -10.82 0.52 3.89
N GLU A 27 -11.57 -0.45 4.40
CA GLU A 27 -12.91 -0.19 4.93
C GLU A 27 -12.88 0.68 6.21
N ILE A 28 -11.87 0.52 7.07
CA ILE A 28 -11.64 1.44 8.21
C ILE A 28 -11.39 2.88 7.70
N THR A 29 -10.64 3.03 6.61
CA THR A 29 -10.35 4.34 6.03
C THR A 29 -11.62 4.99 5.47
N HIS A 30 -12.54 4.24 4.86
CA HIS A 30 -13.87 4.77 4.49
C HIS A 30 -14.65 5.30 5.71
N ILE A 31 -14.59 4.62 6.85
CA ILE A 31 -15.29 5.04 8.07
C ILE A 31 -14.69 6.35 8.61
N GLU A 32 -13.37 6.47 8.59
CA GLU A 32 -12.67 7.66 9.10
C GLU A 32 -12.77 8.87 8.16
N TYR A 33 -12.91 8.62 6.85
CA TYR A 33 -13.00 9.65 5.81
C TYR A 33 -14.23 9.41 4.90
N PRO A 34 -15.45 9.62 5.41
CA PRO A 34 -16.69 9.29 4.68
C PRO A 34 -16.90 10.10 3.39
N ASP A 35 -16.29 11.28 3.29
CA ASP A 35 -16.38 12.15 2.12
C ASP A 35 -15.23 11.95 1.11
N ALA A 36 -14.26 11.07 1.42
CA ALA A 36 -13.15 10.80 0.53
C ALA A 36 -13.59 9.98 -0.69
N THR A 37 -13.03 10.31 -1.84
CA THR A 37 -13.17 9.49 -3.06
C THR A 37 -12.48 8.14 -2.90
N GLU A 38 -12.89 7.15 -3.69
CA GLU A 38 -12.25 5.82 -3.70
C GLU A 38 -10.72 5.91 -3.88
N ALA A 39 -10.26 6.74 -4.81
CA ALA A 39 -8.84 6.94 -5.06
C ALA A 39 -8.10 7.63 -3.90
N GLU A 40 -8.77 8.47 -3.11
CA GLU A 40 -8.21 9.02 -1.87
C GLU A 40 -8.10 7.95 -0.79
N VAL A 41 -9.14 7.14 -0.61
CA VAL A 41 -9.15 6.02 0.35
C VAL A 41 -8.08 5.01 0.01
N GLU A 42 -7.91 4.64 -1.26
CA GLU A 42 -6.83 3.75 -1.71
C GLU A 42 -5.44 4.31 -1.40
N ARG A 43 -5.20 5.59 -1.66
CA ARG A 43 -3.91 6.25 -1.37
C ARG A 43 -3.63 6.31 0.13
N ILE A 44 -4.61 6.68 0.94
CA ILE A 44 -4.49 6.72 2.40
C ILE A 44 -4.22 5.31 2.94
N THR A 45 -4.96 4.30 2.46
CA THR A 45 -4.80 2.90 2.83
C THR A 45 -3.39 2.40 2.52
N ALA A 46 -2.92 2.63 1.28
CA ALA A 46 -1.59 2.23 0.85
C ALA A 46 -0.49 2.88 1.71
N ARG A 47 -0.61 4.18 1.99
CA ARG A 47 0.34 4.91 2.86
C ARG A 47 0.35 4.42 4.30
N ARG A 48 -0.80 3.99 4.84
CA ARG A 48 -0.89 3.40 6.20
C ARG A 48 -0.25 2.03 6.29
N LEU A 49 -0.36 1.23 5.24
CA LEU A 49 0.17 -0.13 5.20
C LEU A 49 1.67 -0.19 4.87
N ILE A 50 2.16 0.81 4.12
CA ILE A 50 3.50 0.85 3.54
C ILE A 50 4.14 2.21 3.83
N THR A 51 4.92 2.28 4.91
CA THR A 51 5.64 3.49 5.30
C THR A 51 6.87 3.70 4.40
N VAL A 52 7.42 4.92 4.38
CA VAL A 52 8.62 5.20 3.59
C VAL A 52 9.82 4.36 4.04
N GLU A 53 9.93 4.06 5.33
CA GLU A 53 11.00 3.20 5.88
C GLU A 53 10.90 1.78 5.34
N GLN A 54 9.68 1.24 5.17
CA GLN A 54 9.47 -0.08 4.57
C GLN A 54 9.79 -0.08 3.07
N ILE A 55 9.64 1.06 2.40
CA ILE A 55 10.01 1.20 0.98
C ILE A 55 11.53 1.24 0.83
N ILE A 56 12.20 1.99 1.69
CA ILE A 56 13.67 2.03 1.75
C ILE A 56 14.23 0.63 2.01
N ASP A 57 13.73 -0.07 3.05
CA ASP A 57 14.15 -1.44 3.35
C ASP A 57 13.95 -2.38 2.14
N ALA A 58 12.78 -2.32 1.50
CA ALA A 58 12.50 -3.12 0.32
C ALA A 58 13.49 -2.86 -0.81
N PHE A 59 13.85 -1.60 -1.09
CA PHE A 59 14.83 -1.27 -2.14
C PHE A 59 16.27 -1.59 -1.73
N CYS A 60 16.62 -1.56 -0.45
CA CYS A 60 17.92 -2.06 0.00
C CYS A 60 18.08 -3.57 -0.23
N TRP A 61 17.00 -4.35 -0.12
CA TRP A 61 17.04 -5.82 -0.29
C TRP A 61 16.78 -6.29 -1.72
N LEU A 62 15.76 -5.76 -2.38
CA LEU A 62 15.27 -6.22 -3.69
C LEU A 62 15.83 -5.41 -4.86
N ARG A 63 16.22 -4.15 -4.60
CA ARG A 63 16.78 -3.16 -5.54
C ARG A 63 15.88 -2.74 -6.70
N HIS A 64 15.55 -3.66 -7.60
CA HIS A 64 14.70 -3.41 -8.77
C HIS A 64 13.47 -4.33 -8.83
N PRO A 65 12.64 -4.37 -7.76
CA PRO A 65 11.53 -5.31 -7.69
C PRO A 65 10.38 -4.98 -8.66
N THR A 66 9.66 -6.03 -9.01
CA THR A 66 8.31 -5.94 -9.59
C THR A 66 7.28 -5.56 -8.52
N THR A 67 6.13 -5.02 -8.95
CA THR A 67 5.00 -4.76 -8.05
C THR A 67 4.58 -6.00 -7.27
N GLU A 68 4.61 -7.18 -7.89
CA GLU A 68 4.32 -8.47 -7.24
C GLU A 68 5.28 -8.76 -6.08
N GLU A 69 6.59 -8.62 -6.32
CA GLU A 69 7.60 -8.83 -5.28
C GLU A 69 7.44 -7.83 -4.14
N LEU A 70 7.12 -6.57 -4.43
CA LEU A 70 6.81 -5.56 -3.43
C LEU A 70 5.56 -5.92 -2.60
N ALA A 71 4.49 -6.36 -3.26
CA ALA A 71 3.25 -6.75 -2.60
C ALA A 71 3.46 -7.95 -1.66
N ASP A 72 4.23 -8.95 -2.10
CA ASP A 72 4.61 -10.09 -1.28
C ASP A 72 5.49 -9.67 -0.10
N HIS A 73 6.49 -8.81 -0.34
CA HIS A 73 7.40 -8.31 0.70
C HIS A 73 6.69 -7.49 1.79
N TRP A 74 5.80 -6.57 1.42
CA TRP A 74 5.04 -5.75 2.37
C TRP A 74 3.81 -6.44 2.97
N TRP A 75 3.51 -7.66 2.50
CA TRP A 75 2.38 -8.46 2.91
C TRP A 75 1.03 -7.74 2.72
N VAL A 76 0.86 -7.18 1.52
CA VAL A 76 -0.34 -6.47 1.02
C VAL A 76 -0.83 -7.12 -0.28
N ASP A 77 -1.94 -6.62 -0.85
CA ASP A 77 -2.30 -7.00 -2.22
C ASP A 77 -1.57 -6.15 -3.27
N LYS A 78 -1.60 -6.62 -4.53
CA LYS A 78 -0.91 -5.95 -5.65
C LYS A 78 -1.40 -4.51 -5.84
N GLN A 79 -2.68 -4.25 -5.60
CA GLN A 79 -3.28 -2.93 -5.81
C GLN A 79 -2.75 -1.92 -4.81
N ALA A 80 -2.66 -2.27 -3.52
CA ALA A 80 -2.07 -1.39 -2.50
C ALA A 80 -0.59 -1.10 -2.77
N ALA A 81 0.20 -2.10 -3.17
CA ALA A 81 1.61 -1.90 -3.53
C ALA A 81 1.75 -0.96 -4.73
N HIS A 82 0.98 -1.21 -5.81
CA HIS A 82 0.99 -0.38 -7.01
C HIS A 82 0.56 1.07 -6.71
N THR A 83 -0.56 1.24 -5.98
CA THR A 83 -1.06 2.56 -5.58
C THR A 83 -0.03 3.31 -4.74
N ARG A 84 0.70 2.62 -3.84
CA ARG A 84 1.76 3.26 -3.06
C ARG A 84 2.86 3.82 -3.95
N MET A 85 3.35 3.00 -4.87
CA MET A 85 4.48 3.36 -5.74
C MET A 85 4.13 4.46 -6.76
N LEU A 86 2.89 4.49 -7.24
CA LEU A 86 2.41 5.57 -8.11
C LEU A 86 2.23 6.92 -7.40
N ASN A 87 2.15 6.94 -6.07
CA ASN A 87 1.78 8.12 -5.28
C ASN A 87 2.80 8.44 -4.20
N LEU A 88 4.08 8.20 -4.45
CA LEU A 88 5.16 8.66 -3.58
C LEU A 88 5.19 10.19 -3.53
N ASP A 89 5.30 10.75 -2.32
CA ASP A 89 5.55 12.17 -2.16
C ASP A 89 6.97 12.52 -2.64
N PRO A 90 7.22 13.70 -3.24
CA PRO A 90 8.57 14.10 -3.65
C PRO A 90 9.63 14.03 -2.53
N ILE A 91 9.23 14.28 -1.27
CA ILE A 91 10.12 14.13 -0.11
C ILE A 91 10.44 12.65 0.13
N GLU A 92 9.47 11.75 0.00
CA GLU A 92 9.68 10.31 0.14
C GLU A 92 10.60 9.78 -0.97
N VAL A 93 10.42 10.26 -2.21
CA VAL A 93 11.33 9.96 -3.33
C VAL A 93 12.76 10.37 -3.00
N ALA A 94 12.96 11.60 -2.51
CA ALA A 94 14.29 12.08 -2.12
C ALA A 94 14.90 11.25 -0.97
N GLN A 95 14.09 10.79 -0.02
CA GLN A 95 14.54 9.90 1.05
C GLN A 95 14.98 8.53 0.53
N ILE A 96 14.23 7.95 -0.41
CA ILE A 96 14.57 6.68 -1.05
C ILE A 96 15.85 6.83 -1.88
N GLU A 97 15.95 7.88 -2.69
CA GLU A 97 17.16 8.19 -3.47
C GLU A 97 18.40 8.31 -2.59
N ALA A 98 18.30 9.07 -1.49
CA ALA A 98 19.40 9.25 -0.55
C ALA A 98 19.80 7.96 0.17
N ALA A 99 18.83 7.09 0.50
CA ALA A 99 19.10 5.84 1.20
C ALA A 99 19.64 4.72 0.30
N THR A 100 19.42 4.82 -1.01
CA THR A 100 19.83 3.81 -2.00
C THR A 100 20.98 4.28 -2.88
N ASP A 101 21.59 5.44 -2.61
CA ASP A 101 22.59 6.10 -3.46
C ASP A 101 22.11 6.26 -4.92
N GLY A 102 20.80 6.43 -5.12
CA GLY A 102 20.15 6.50 -6.42
C GLY A 102 19.97 5.15 -7.15
N ASP A 103 20.41 4.03 -6.57
CA ASP A 103 20.25 2.68 -7.15
C ASP A 103 18.92 2.05 -6.75
N TRP A 104 17.82 2.62 -7.24
CA TRP A 104 16.47 2.10 -7.03
C TRP A 104 15.62 2.26 -8.27
N SER A 105 14.78 1.26 -8.55
CA SER A 105 13.72 1.34 -9.54
C SER A 105 12.70 0.25 -9.27
N TRP A 106 11.57 0.26 -9.98
CA TRP A 106 10.57 -0.80 -9.88
C TRP A 106 9.85 -0.96 -11.22
N ALA A 107 9.24 -2.13 -11.42
CA ALA A 107 8.45 -2.44 -12.61
C ALA A 107 6.99 -2.73 -12.24
N ALA A 108 6.07 -2.15 -13.01
CA ALA A 108 4.62 -2.29 -12.81
C ALA A 108 4.09 -3.71 -13.10
#